data_AF-A0A7S2XZR7-F1
#
_entry.id   AF-A0A7S2XZR7-F1
#
_cell.length_a   1.000
_cell.length_b   1.000
_cell.length_c   1.000
_cell.angle_alpha   90.00
_cell.angle_beta   90.00
_cell.angle_gamma   90.00
#
_symmetry.space_group_name_H-M   'P 1'
#
loop_
_entity.id
_entity.type
_entity.pdbx_description
1 polymer ?
#
loop_
_entity_poly.entity_id
_entity_poly.type
_entity_poly.pdbx_seq_one_letter_code
_entity_poly.pdbx_strand_id
1 'polypeptide(L)'
;MEAKVNEARQFLQKNSADGVSLYEHLSEVLLKILIERPSNAAESFEHISAMVKSSTIQPSKAGSITDDDELIQESRKISKQVRKKQLDWASSSLKLFKVPDEIPDAIPAFPDMMDEANMWEWAGISFGREQTYRLYLSVKTLAESLNPDYESLRFWGKINTRNGDYYIVEGRTFEDPEFDPMLQEGRDGSNRYTYWVAKSATSGWTMLPNLTMEQIVISRQLRKLLTGDLDAPVWSYPPFPGQEKHLLRAQIARITHSTCVSPTGFFEMDEDSEEPLIKLADAETIAESFPRPLEELRITGGWCHHEMELNVRGRCRPMPEVLDDDGEPVEDENAPEEIEPLRTLDNDDEGAWTFRTAPGGAGESARSMVVARSMVWPGAVAIAFGKRFTNIYVGYGLKFSPTSYTPPMPLPLQKEWEPEEDDEPLLESEDVLVDPNPPEEEDEDM
;
A
#
# COMPACT_ATOMS: atom_id res chain seq x y z
N MET A 1 -0.92 -71.77 -34.62
CA MET A 1 -0.79 -71.27 -33.23
C MET A 1 0.05 -69.98 -33.21
N GLU A 2 1.18 -69.96 -33.92
CA GLU A 2 2.05 -68.77 -34.07
C GLU A 2 1.36 -67.51 -34.59
N ALA A 3 0.47 -67.61 -35.58
CA ALA A 3 -0.26 -66.45 -36.09
C ALA A 3 -1.09 -65.74 -35.00
N LYS A 4 -1.73 -66.49 -34.10
CA LYS A 4 -2.53 -65.94 -32.98
C LYS A 4 -1.64 -65.35 -31.88
N VAL A 5 -0.44 -65.88 -31.68
CA VAL A 5 0.53 -65.34 -30.71
C VAL A 5 1.11 -64.01 -31.19
N ASN A 6 1.39 -63.90 -32.49
CA ASN A 6 1.86 -62.66 -33.08
C ASN A 6 0.78 -61.56 -33.06
N GLU A 7 -0.48 -61.93 -33.29
CA GLU A 7 -1.62 -61.02 -33.17
C GLU A 7 -1.80 -60.51 -31.73
N ALA A 8 -1.70 -61.40 -30.72
CA ALA A 8 -1.76 -61.02 -29.31
C ALA A 8 -0.58 -60.11 -28.89
N ARG A 9 0.63 -60.39 -29.38
CA ARG A 9 1.81 -59.55 -29.12
C ARG A 9 1.64 -58.15 -29.71
N GLN A 10 1.17 -58.06 -30.96
CA GLN A 10 0.88 -56.77 -31.59
C GLN A 10 -0.20 -55.99 -30.84
N PHE A 11 -1.22 -56.68 -30.31
CA PHE A 11 -2.25 -56.05 -29.51
C PHE A 11 -1.70 -55.47 -28.19
N LEU A 12 -0.87 -56.21 -27.47
CA LEU A 12 -0.27 -55.77 -26.20
C LEU A 12 0.78 -54.65 -26.36
N GLN A 13 1.39 -54.54 -27.56
CA GLN A 13 2.33 -53.48 -27.91
C GLN A 13 1.66 -52.17 -28.34
N LYS A 14 0.32 -52.11 -28.41
CA LYS A 14 -0.38 -50.84 -28.63
C LYS A 14 -0.22 -49.94 -27.41
N ASN A 15 0.14 -48.69 -27.66
CA ASN A 15 0.27 -47.68 -26.61
C ASN A 15 -1.12 -47.35 -26.05
N SER A 16 -1.25 -47.37 -24.72
CA SER A 16 -2.43 -46.86 -24.04
C SER A 16 -2.41 -45.33 -23.97
N ALA A 17 -3.50 -44.72 -23.50
CA ALA A 17 -3.60 -43.26 -23.33
C ALA A 17 -2.46 -42.66 -22.48
N ASP A 18 -1.89 -43.48 -21.59
CA ASP A 18 -0.79 -43.17 -20.68
C ASP A 18 0.61 -43.25 -21.33
N GLY A 19 0.71 -43.53 -22.64
CA GLY A 19 1.98 -43.54 -23.38
C GLY A 19 2.85 -44.80 -23.22
N VAL A 20 2.50 -45.70 -22.30
CA VAL A 20 3.20 -46.99 -22.07
C VAL A 20 2.38 -48.13 -22.69
N SER A 21 3.05 -49.08 -23.34
CA SER A 21 2.39 -50.30 -23.85
C SER A 21 2.20 -51.33 -22.72
N LEU A 22 1.10 -52.09 -22.75
CA LEU A 22 0.85 -53.12 -21.74
C LEU A 22 1.95 -54.20 -21.76
N TYR A 23 2.52 -54.46 -22.94
CA TYR A 23 3.66 -55.35 -23.11
C TYR A 23 4.90 -54.88 -22.34
N GLU A 24 5.23 -53.60 -22.43
CA GLU A 24 6.38 -52.99 -21.75
C GLU A 24 6.20 -52.98 -20.23
N HIS A 25 5.03 -52.54 -19.75
CA HIS A 25 4.69 -52.57 -18.33
C HIS A 25 4.81 -53.98 -17.74
N LEU A 26 4.21 -54.99 -18.38
CA LEU A 26 4.30 -56.37 -17.90
C LEU A 26 5.74 -56.91 -17.94
N SER A 27 6.55 -56.50 -18.92
CA SER A 27 7.95 -56.91 -18.99
C SER A 27 8.78 -56.32 -17.84
N GLU A 28 8.56 -55.07 -17.47
CA GLU A 28 9.23 -54.42 -16.33
C GLU A 28 8.79 -55.02 -14.98
N VAL A 29 7.50 -55.31 -14.83
CA VAL A 29 6.97 -56.01 -13.65
C VAL A 29 7.60 -57.40 -13.49
N LEU A 30 7.68 -58.17 -14.57
CA LEU A 30 8.33 -59.49 -14.55
C LEU A 30 9.82 -59.39 -14.26
N LEU A 31 10.53 -58.41 -14.84
CA LEU A 31 11.93 -58.15 -14.53
C LEU A 31 12.14 -57.81 -13.05
N LYS A 32 11.27 -56.97 -12.48
CA LYS A 32 11.36 -56.58 -11.06
C LYS A 32 11.10 -57.76 -10.11
N ILE A 33 10.13 -58.61 -10.43
CA ILE A 33 9.87 -59.86 -9.69
C ILE A 33 11.07 -60.81 -9.75
N LEU A 34 11.74 -60.90 -10.91
CA LEU A 34 12.94 -61.74 -11.07
C LEU A 34 14.14 -61.23 -10.25
N ILE A 35 14.24 -59.91 -10.06
CA ILE A 35 15.29 -59.26 -9.26
C ILE A 35 15.02 -59.41 -7.77
N GLU A 36 13.80 -59.09 -7.32
CA GLU A 36 13.44 -59.08 -5.89
C GLU A 36 13.17 -60.48 -5.32
N ARG A 37 12.85 -61.46 -6.17
CA ARG A 37 12.56 -62.86 -5.82
C ARG A 37 11.70 -63.03 -4.55
N PRO A 38 10.48 -62.46 -4.52
CA PRO A 38 9.58 -62.60 -3.37
C PRO A 38 9.21 -64.07 -3.14
N SER A 39 9.03 -64.45 -1.87
CA SER A 39 8.64 -65.81 -1.47
C SER A 39 7.28 -66.22 -2.04
N ASN A 40 6.34 -65.27 -2.20
CA ASN A 40 5.08 -65.45 -2.89
C ASN A 40 4.89 -64.41 -4.01
N ALA A 41 5.37 -64.76 -5.19
CA ALA A 41 5.34 -63.86 -6.36
C ALA A 41 3.92 -63.53 -6.84
N ALA A 42 2.93 -64.40 -6.61
CA ALA A 42 1.55 -64.16 -7.05
C ALA A 42 0.86 -63.07 -6.20
N GLU A 43 1.02 -63.12 -4.88
CA GLU A 43 0.48 -62.09 -3.97
C GLU A 43 1.21 -60.76 -4.12
N SER A 44 2.52 -60.80 -4.35
CA SER A 44 3.33 -59.59 -4.51
C SER A 44 3.19 -58.94 -5.89
N PHE A 45 2.59 -59.63 -6.87
CA PHE A 45 2.49 -59.16 -8.26
C PHE A 45 1.75 -57.83 -8.37
N GLU A 46 0.62 -57.68 -7.67
CA GLU A 46 -0.19 -56.46 -7.73
C GLU A 46 0.55 -55.26 -7.13
N HIS A 47 1.23 -55.46 -6.00
CA HIS A 47 2.02 -54.44 -5.35
C HIS A 47 3.24 -54.03 -6.21
N ILE A 48 3.94 -55.00 -6.80
CA ILE A 48 5.08 -54.73 -7.69
C ILE A 48 4.61 -54.04 -8.98
N SER A 49 3.45 -54.42 -9.52
CA SER A 49 2.83 -53.76 -10.68
C SER A 49 2.46 -52.30 -10.40
N ALA A 50 1.84 -52.02 -9.25
CA ALA A 50 1.55 -50.66 -8.81
C ALA A 50 2.83 -49.84 -8.61
N MET A 51 3.87 -50.45 -8.04
CA MET A 51 5.15 -49.80 -7.83
C MET A 51 5.84 -49.46 -9.16
N VAL A 52 5.90 -50.40 -10.10
CA VAL A 52 6.44 -50.14 -11.46
C VAL A 52 5.68 -48.99 -12.10
N LYS A 53 4.34 -49.03 -12.09
CA LYS A 53 3.49 -47.97 -12.66
C LYS A 53 3.75 -46.59 -12.03
N SER A 54 4.05 -46.52 -10.73
CA SER A 54 4.38 -45.28 -10.04
C SER A 54 5.81 -44.79 -10.29
N SER A 55 6.75 -45.71 -10.57
CA SER A 55 8.16 -45.42 -10.82
C SER A 55 8.48 -45.11 -12.28
N THR A 56 7.64 -45.55 -13.21
CA THR A 56 7.72 -45.16 -14.62
C THR A 56 7.37 -43.68 -14.71
N ILE A 57 8.41 -42.83 -14.67
CA ILE A 57 8.28 -41.38 -14.87
C ILE A 57 7.70 -41.19 -16.26
N GLN A 58 6.42 -40.83 -16.31
CA GLN A 58 5.85 -40.26 -17.52
C GLN A 58 6.45 -38.86 -17.65
N PRO A 59 7.29 -38.57 -18.65
CA PRO A 59 7.37 -37.18 -19.07
C PRO A 59 5.94 -36.81 -19.41
N SER A 60 5.31 -35.98 -18.58
CA SER A 60 4.06 -35.34 -18.96
C SER A 60 4.21 -34.86 -20.40
N LYS A 61 3.11 -34.80 -21.16
CA LYS A 61 3.07 -34.15 -22.47
C LYS A 61 3.42 -32.65 -22.43
N ALA A 62 4.34 -32.21 -21.58
CA ALA A 62 5.05 -30.94 -21.65
C ALA A 62 6.11 -30.91 -22.77
N GLY A 63 6.13 -31.86 -23.72
CA GLY A 63 7.21 -31.92 -24.73
C GLY A 63 6.88 -32.53 -26.10
N SER A 64 5.62 -32.85 -26.40
CA SER A 64 5.20 -33.12 -27.78
C SER A 64 3.95 -32.32 -28.04
N ILE A 65 4.17 -31.17 -28.67
CA ILE A 65 3.16 -30.37 -29.34
C ILE A 65 2.57 -31.28 -30.43
N THR A 66 1.56 -32.07 -30.07
CA THR A 66 0.57 -32.46 -31.07
C THR A 66 -0.11 -31.17 -31.52
N ASP A 67 -0.31 -31.04 -32.83
CA ASP A 67 -0.85 -29.88 -33.53
C ASP A 67 -2.26 -29.45 -33.07
N ASP A 68 -2.42 -29.05 -31.81
CA ASP A 68 -3.56 -28.26 -31.36
C ASP A 68 -3.27 -26.81 -31.82
N ASP A 69 -3.63 -26.55 -33.09
CA ASP A 69 -3.41 -25.28 -33.79
C ASP A 69 -3.96 -24.08 -32.98
N GLU A 70 -5.01 -24.29 -32.17
CA GLU A 70 -5.54 -23.27 -31.25
C GLU A 70 -4.58 -22.89 -30.12
N LEU A 71 -3.96 -23.85 -29.43
CA LEU A 71 -3.01 -23.57 -28.34
C LEU A 71 -1.70 -22.97 -28.86
N ILE A 72 -1.27 -23.37 -30.08
CA ILE A 72 -0.12 -22.77 -30.76
C ILE A 72 -0.44 -21.34 -31.21
N GLN A 73 -1.66 -21.08 -31.70
CA GLN A 73 -2.09 -19.73 -32.06
C GLN A 73 -2.26 -18.82 -30.84
N GLU A 74 -2.81 -19.31 -29.74
CA GLU A 74 -2.89 -18.57 -28.48
C GLU A 74 -1.50 -18.28 -27.91
N SER A 75 -0.61 -19.27 -27.85
CA SER A 75 0.77 -19.05 -27.39
C SER A 75 1.54 -18.09 -28.32
N ARG A 76 1.33 -18.12 -29.63
CA ARG A 76 1.90 -17.14 -30.57
C ARG A 76 1.29 -15.75 -30.39
N LYS A 77 -0.02 -15.62 -30.14
CA LYS A 77 -0.69 -14.35 -29.84
C LYS A 77 -0.16 -13.75 -28.53
N ILE A 78 -0.06 -14.56 -27.47
CA ILE A 78 0.53 -14.19 -26.19
C ILE A 78 1.99 -13.77 -26.39
N SER A 79 2.78 -14.53 -27.15
CA SER A 79 4.18 -14.19 -27.44
C SER A 79 4.32 -12.88 -28.22
N LYS A 80 3.47 -12.63 -29.22
CA LYS A 80 3.42 -11.34 -29.94
C LYS A 80 3.01 -10.19 -29.02
N GLN A 81 2.02 -10.39 -28.15
CA GLN A 81 1.54 -9.39 -27.22
C GLN A 81 2.60 -9.06 -26.16
N VAL A 82 3.29 -10.08 -25.62
CA VAL A 82 4.42 -9.92 -24.70
C VAL A 82 5.55 -9.16 -25.38
N ARG A 83 5.92 -9.55 -26.61
CA ARG A 83 6.96 -8.85 -27.39
C ARG A 83 6.60 -7.39 -27.65
N LYS A 84 5.33 -7.11 -27.98
CA LYS A 84 4.84 -5.72 -28.13
C LYS A 84 4.98 -4.95 -26.82
N LYS A 85 4.49 -5.50 -25.69
CA LYS A 85 4.63 -4.87 -24.37
C LYS A 85 6.10 -4.64 -23.99
N GLN A 86 7.00 -5.56 -24.30
CA GLN A 86 8.44 -5.41 -24.08
C GLN A 86 9.04 -4.31 -24.95
N LEU A 87 8.66 -4.22 -26.23
CA LEU A 87 9.09 -3.14 -27.11
C LEU A 87 8.57 -1.79 -26.64
N ASP A 88 7.29 -1.72 -26.25
CA ASP A 88 6.68 -0.50 -25.69
C ASP A 88 7.42 -0.07 -24.42
N TRP A 89 7.69 -1.01 -23.50
CA TRP A 89 8.47 -0.75 -22.29
C TRP A 89 9.91 -0.30 -22.59
N ALA A 90 10.60 -0.95 -23.53
CA ALA A 90 11.96 -0.57 -23.92
C ALA A 90 11.98 0.81 -24.57
N SER A 91 10.99 1.12 -25.41
CA SER A 91 10.86 2.44 -26.04
C SER A 91 10.62 3.55 -25.03
N SER A 92 9.76 3.31 -24.03
CA SER A 92 9.49 4.26 -22.95
C SER A 92 10.68 4.41 -22.02
N SER A 93 11.37 3.31 -21.70
CA SER A 93 12.60 3.36 -20.89
C SER A 93 13.67 4.17 -21.60
N LEU A 94 13.85 4.00 -22.92
CA LEU A 94 14.85 4.74 -23.70
C LEU A 94 14.60 6.24 -23.70
N LYS A 95 13.34 6.69 -23.60
CA LYS A 95 13.01 8.13 -23.51
C LYS A 95 13.60 8.77 -22.26
N LEU A 96 13.66 8.07 -21.13
CA LEU A 96 14.22 8.58 -19.89
C LEU A 96 15.72 8.89 -19.98
N PHE A 97 16.45 8.19 -20.85
CA PHE A 97 17.90 8.38 -21.03
C PHE A 97 18.25 9.43 -22.07
N LYS A 98 17.25 10.02 -22.76
CA LYS A 98 17.51 11.11 -23.70
C LYS A 98 17.81 12.37 -22.90
N VAL A 99 18.94 12.99 -23.22
CA VAL A 99 19.28 14.31 -22.68
C VAL A 99 18.30 15.33 -23.30
N PRO A 100 17.58 16.13 -22.50
CA PRO A 100 16.73 17.20 -23.03
C PRO A 100 17.58 18.21 -23.81
N ASP A 101 17.09 18.64 -24.98
CA ASP A 101 17.75 19.66 -25.80
C ASP A 101 17.59 21.07 -25.17
N GLU A 102 16.51 21.28 -24.41
CA GLU A 102 16.23 22.47 -23.62
C GLU A 102 16.18 22.08 -22.14
N ILE A 103 17.04 22.69 -21.33
CA ILE A 103 17.03 22.55 -19.87
C ILE A 103 16.21 23.73 -19.35
N PRO A 104 15.09 23.51 -18.64
CA PRO A 104 14.35 24.60 -18.01
C PRO A 104 15.26 25.43 -17.09
N ASP A 105 15.15 26.75 -17.17
CA ASP A 105 16.02 27.67 -16.41
C ASP A 105 15.82 27.54 -14.87
N ALA A 106 14.64 27.10 -14.43
CA ALA A 106 14.32 26.84 -13.03
C ALA A 106 13.58 25.49 -12.91
N ILE A 107 14.21 24.53 -12.23
CA ILE A 107 13.63 23.23 -11.89
C ILE A 107 13.58 23.15 -10.36
N PRO A 108 12.48 22.68 -9.76
CA PRO A 108 12.41 22.40 -8.33
C PRO A 108 13.58 21.52 -7.87
N ALA A 109 14.05 21.72 -6.64
CA ALA A 109 15.06 20.83 -6.08
C ALA A 109 14.49 19.40 -6.02
N PHE A 110 15.24 18.40 -6.48
CA PHE A 110 14.79 17.01 -6.49
C PHE A 110 15.85 16.12 -5.83
N PRO A 111 15.46 14.94 -5.32
CA PRO A 111 16.33 14.16 -4.44
C PRO A 111 17.43 13.45 -5.24
N ASP A 112 18.63 13.36 -4.65
CA ASP A 112 19.68 12.48 -5.14
C ASP A 112 19.40 11.04 -4.69
N MET A 113 18.50 10.38 -5.43
CA MET A 113 18.10 9.00 -5.12
C MET A 113 19.24 7.99 -5.23
N MET A 114 20.35 8.29 -5.94
CA MET A 114 21.50 7.38 -6.00
C MET A 114 22.21 7.36 -4.66
N ASP A 115 22.43 8.53 -4.08
CA ASP A 115 23.05 8.70 -2.77
C ASP A 115 22.15 8.18 -1.64
N GLU A 116 20.86 8.49 -1.69
CA GLU A 116 19.88 7.98 -0.71
C GLU A 116 19.74 6.45 -0.79
N ALA A 117 19.77 5.87 -1.99
CA ALA A 117 19.71 4.42 -2.15
C ALA A 117 20.90 3.70 -1.50
N ASN A 118 22.09 4.32 -1.51
CA ASN A 118 23.22 3.76 -0.76
C ASN A 118 22.91 3.68 0.73
N MET A 119 22.19 4.66 1.30
CA MET A 119 21.75 4.62 2.70
C MET A 119 20.66 3.56 2.91
N TRP A 120 19.65 3.49 2.02
CA TRP A 120 18.57 2.52 2.09
C TRP A 120 19.07 1.06 2.03
N GLU A 121 20.10 0.79 1.21
CA GLU A 121 20.70 -0.55 1.09
C GLU A 121 21.25 -1.06 2.43
N TRP A 122 21.83 -0.17 3.26
CA TRP A 122 22.26 -0.52 4.62
C TRP A 122 21.10 -0.78 5.59
N ALA A 123 19.94 -0.21 5.32
CA ALA A 123 18.69 -0.57 5.99
C ALA A 123 18.03 -1.83 5.39
N GLY A 124 18.63 -2.46 4.39
CA GLY A 124 18.08 -3.65 3.73
C GLY A 124 16.94 -3.34 2.75
N ILE A 125 16.80 -2.09 2.33
CA ILE A 125 15.84 -1.67 1.30
C ILE A 125 16.61 -1.43 0.00
N SER A 126 16.26 -2.16 -1.06
CA SER A 126 16.82 -1.93 -2.39
C SER A 126 15.77 -2.20 -3.46
N PHE A 127 15.69 -1.30 -4.43
CA PHE A 127 14.91 -1.50 -5.65
C PHE A 127 15.75 -2.08 -6.79
N GLY A 128 17.06 -2.25 -6.57
CA GLY A 128 18.07 -2.55 -7.59
C GLY A 128 18.58 -1.30 -8.29
N ARG A 129 19.90 -1.21 -8.48
CA ARG A 129 20.58 0.01 -8.99
C ARG A 129 20.02 0.52 -10.32
N GLU A 130 19.76 -0.37 -11.27
CA GLU A 130 19.18 0.03 -12.57
C GLU A 130 17.77 0.61 -12.42
N GLN A 131 16.95 0.01 -11.56
CA GLN A 131 15.58 0.47 -11.35
C GLN A 131 15.55 1.79 -10.58
N THR A 132 16.38 1.94 -9.55
CA THR A 132 16.56 3.21 -8.83
C THR A 132 17.00 4.30 -9.80
N TYR A 133 17.88 4.00 -10.77
CA TYR A 133 18.34 5.01 -11.73
C TYR A 133 17.24 5.42 -12.71
N ARG A 134 16.43 4.47 -13.18
CA ARG A 134 15.24 4.79 -13.97
C ARG A 134 14.23 5.61 -13.17
N LEU A 135 14.00 5.28 -11.90
CA LEU A 135 13.12 6.05 -11.02
C LEU A 135 13.66 7.47 -10.82
N TYR A 136 14.95 7.63 -10.54
CA TYR A 136 15.62 8.93 -10.44
C TYR A 136 15.38 9.78 -11.69
N LEU A 137 15.60 9.22 -12.89
CA LEU A 137 15.33 9.93 -14.15
C LEU A 137 13.84 10.29 -14.30
N SER A 138 12.94 9.41 -13.88
CA SER A 138 11.50 9.65 -13.90
C SER A 138 11.08 10.79 -12.95
N VAL A 139 11.66 10.85 -11.76
CA VAL A 139 11.45 11.95 -10.79
C VAL A 139 12.03 13.25 -11.33
N LYS A 140 13.18 13.20 -12.00
CA LYS A 140 13.76 14.36 -12.67
C LYS A 140 12.83 14.90 -13.77
N THR A 141 12.29 14.03 -14.62
CA THR A 141 11.30 14.43 -15.64
C THR A 141 10.02 14.99 -15.01
N LEU A 142 9.60 14.46 -13.85
CA LEU A 142 8.50 15.06 -13.09
C LEU A 142 8.85 16.48 -12.65
N ALA A 143 10.02 16.68 -12.04
CA ALA A 143 10.49 18.00 -11.61
C ALA A 143 10.53 19.00 -12.77
N GLU A 144 11.04 18.58 -13.93
CA GLU A 144 11.07 19.40 -15.17
C GLU A 144 9.67 19.77 -15.69
N SER A 145 8.65 18.97 -15.37
CA SER A 145 7.26 19.21 -15.79
C SER A 145 6.45 20.05 -14.81
N LEU A 146 6.95 20.26 -13.59
CA LEU A 146 6.27 21.01 -12.54
C LEU A 146 6.57 22.51 -12.63
N ASN A 147 5.68 23.32 -12.05
CA ASN A 147 5.85 24.76 -11.94
C ASN A 147 7.11 25.09 -11.08
N PRO A 148 7.91 26.12 -11.41
CA PRO A 148 9.03 26.55 -10.57
C PRO A 148 8.69 26.89 -9.11
N ASP A 149 7.41 27.09 -8.78
CA ASP A 149 6.95 27.43 -7.42
C ASP A 149 7.03 26.25 -6.42
N TYR A 150 7.42 25.05 -6.87
CA TYR A 150 7.76 23.95 -5.97
C TYR A 150 9.18 24.14 -5.40
N GLU A 151 9.28 24.17 -4.08
CA GLU A 151 10.53 24.33 -3.34
C GLU A 151 11.42 23.09 -3.51
N SER A 152 10.88 21.93 -3.18
CA SER A 152 11.60 20.66 -3.22
C SER A 152 10.66 19.47 -3.41
N LEU A 153 11.20 18.44 -4.07
CA LEU A 153 10.63 17.12 -4.20
C LEU A 153 11.43 16.15 -3.33
N ARG A 154 10.72 15.18 -2.75
CA ARG A 154 11.30 14.06 -2.01
C ARG A 154 10.68 12.75 -2.47
N PHE A 155 11.50 11.72 -2.59
CA PHE A 155 11.00 10.37 -2.82
C PHE A 155 10.46 9.82 -1.50
N TRP A 156 9.13 9.72 -1.38
CA TRP A 156 8.46 9.28 -0.15
C TRP A 156 8.64 7.77 0.06
N GLY A 157 8.53 7.00 -1.02
CA GLY A 157 8.71 5.55 -0.96
C GLY A 157 7.81 4.78 -1.92
N LYS A 158 7.41 3.58 -1.48
CA LYS A 158 6.69 2.60 -2.28
C LYS A 158 5.60 1.90 -1.46
N ILE A 159 4.39 1.81 -2.01
CA ILE A 159 3.30 1.00 -1.47
C ILE A 159 3.03 -0.19 -2.39
N ASN A 160 3.15 -1.39 -1.84
CA ASN A 160 2.87 -2.63 -2.53
C ASN A 160 1.35 -2.84 -2.65
N THR A 161 0.92 -3.22 -3.85
CA THR A 161 -0.50 -3.45 -4.15
C THR A 161 -0.71 -4.85 -4.74
N ARG A 162 -1.96 -5.23 -5.02
CA ARG A 162 -2.26 -6.50 -5.67
C ARG A 162 -1.82 -6.53 -7.14
N ASN A 163 -1.97 -5.43 -7.87
CA ASN A 163 -1.73 -5.36 -9.31
C ASN A 163 -0.76 -4.22 -9.69
N GLY A 164 0.48 -4.32 -9.19
CA GLY A 164 1.55 -3.39 -9.52
C GLY A 164 1.68 -2.27 -8.49
N ASP A 165 2.90 -2.03 -8.04
CA ASP A 165 3.16 -1.19 -6.88
C ASP A 165 3.08 0.30 -7.21
N TYR A 166 2.82 1.11 -6.18
CA TYR A 166 2.83 2.56 -6.28
C TYR A 166 4.15 3.13 -5.77
N TYR A 167 4.84 3.87 -6.63
CA TYR A 167 5.96 4.73 -6.27
C TYR A 167 5.43 6.14 -6.01
N ILE A 168 5.85 6.75 -4.91
CA ILE A 168 5.28 8.00 -4.43
C ILE A 168 6.39 9.03 -4.28
N VAL A 169 6.14 10.22 -4.83
CA VAL A 169 6.94 11.43 -4.66
C VAL A 169 6.07 12.44 -3.94
N GLU A 170 6.65 13.15 -3.00
CA GLU A 170 6.02 14.28 -2.35
C GLU A 170 6.74 15.57 -2.73
N GLY A 171 6.03 16.68 -2.74
CA GLY A 171 6.58 17.97 -3.09
C GLY A 171 5.95 19.09 -2.28
N ARG A 172 6.77 20.06 -1.93
CA ARG A 172 6.37 21.27 -1.23
C ARG A 172 6.32 22.42 -2.22
N THR A 173 5.27 23.22 -2.15
CA THR A 173 5.03 24.39 -3.02
C THR A 173 4.79 25.61 -2.13
N PHE A 174 4.72 26.83 -2.67
CA PHE A 174 4.39 28.08 -1.96
C PHE A 174 2.94 28.62 -2.20
N GLU A 175 2.22 28.13 -3.21
CA GLU A 175 0.83 28.55 -3.52
C GLU A 175 -0.30 27.69 -2.89
N ASP A 176 -0.98 28.16 -1.85
CA ASP A 176 -2.07 27.38 -1.24
C ASP A 176 -3.31 27.32 -2.15
N PRO A 177 -3.74 26.13 -2.65
CA PRO A 177 -4.97 26.03 -3.41
C PRO A 177 -6.16 26.35 -2.49
N GLU A 178 -7.19 27.04 -3.00
CA GLU A 178 -8.40 27.30 -2.22
C GLU A 178 -9.02 26.00 -1.70
N PHE A 179 -9.30 25.96 -0.40
CA PHE A 179 -9.91 24.83 0.29
C PHE A 179 -10.96 25.28 1.29
N ASP A 180 -11.88 24.39 1.63
CA ASP A 180 -12.82 24.59 2.73
C ASP A 180 -12.14 24.20 4.06
N PRO A 181 -11.84 25.17 4.96
CA PRO A 181 -11.16 24.89 6.22
C PRO A 181 -11.93 23.98 7.16
N MET A 182 -13.25 23.85 6.99
CA MET A 182 -14.11 22.98 7.80
C MET A 182 -13.99 21.52 7.36
N LEU A 183 -13.66 21.24 6.09
CA LEU A 183 -13.60 19.88 5.54
C LEU A 183 -12.17 19.33 5.44
N GLN A 184 -11.19 20.21 5.24
CA GLN A 184 -9.80 19.83 5.05
C GLN A 184 -8.86 20.89 5.60
N GLU A 185 -7.64 20.48 5.92
CA GLU A 185 -6.56 21.39 6.25
C GLU A 185 -5.82 21.81 4.98
N GLY A 186 -5.24 23.00 5.00
CA GLY A 186 -4.33 23.46 3.96
C GLY A 186 -2.93 22.92 4.16
N ARG A 187 -1.96 23.76 3.84
CA ARG A 187 -0.55 23.39 3.92
C ARG A 187 0.01 23.32 5.33
N ASP A 188 -0.68 23.90 6.28
CA ASP A 188 -0.22 23.92 7.66
C ASP A 188 -0.69 22.70 8.45
N GLY A 189 -1.30 21.72 7.77
CA GLY A 189 -1.72 20.45 8.36
C GLY A 189 -1.54 19.29 7.39
N SER A 190 -2.54 18.41 7.34
CA SER A 190 -2.47 17.14 6.60
C SER A 190 -2.27 17.26 5.08
N ASN A 191 -2.46 18.45 4.47
CA ASN A 191 -2.21 18.75 3.06
C ASN A 191 -0.96 19.62 2.81
N ARG A 192 0.02 19.62 3.74
CA ARG A 192 1.34 20.25 3.58
C ARG A 192 2.07 19.92 2.28
N TYR A 193 1.96 18.68 1.83
CA TYR A 193 2.65 18.18 0.64
C TYR A 193 1.67 17.76 -0.45
N THR A 194 2.03 18.07 -1.69
CA THR A 194 1.40 17.48 -2.87
C THR A 194 2.07 16.14 -3.14
N TYR A 195 1.27 15.11 -3.43
CA TYR A 195 1.78 13.76 -3.68
C TYR A 195 1.52 13.34 -5.12
N TRP A 196 2.52 12.75 -5.77
CA TRP A 196 2.37 12.11 -7.08
C TRP A 196 2.66 10.63 -6.98
N VAL A 197 1.90 9.86 -7.74
CA VAL A 197 2.00 8.41 -7.80
C VAL A 197 2.28 7.92 -9.22
N ALA A 198 3.19 6.96 -9.34
CA ALA A 198 3.48 6.25 -10.59
C ALA A 198 3.51 4.74 -10.32
N LYS A 199 3.12 3.93 -11.32
CA LYS A 199 3.22 2.45 -11.24
C LYS A 199 4.60 1.90 -11.59
N SER A 200 5.39 2.70 -12.31
CA SER A 200 6.69 2.36 -12.85
C SER A 200 7.45 3.64 -13.13
N ALA A 201 8.78 3.57 -13.16
CA ALA A 201 9.62 4.67 -13.66
C ALA A 201 9.23 5.16 -15.07
N THR A 202 8.64 4.29 -15.88
CA THR A 202 8.25 4.62 -17.26
C THR A 202 6.78 5.05 -17.41
N SER A 203 5.98 4.99 -16.35
CA SER A 203 4.59 5.46 -16.38
C SER A 203 4.55 6.95 -16.04
N GLY A 204 3.54 7.66 -16.54
CA GLY A 204 3.30 9.04 -16.12
C GLY A 204 2.95 9.13 -14.63
N TRP A 205 3.34 10.25 -14.01
CA TRP A 205 3.01 10.59 -12.64
C TRP A 205 1.60 11.18 -12.57
N THR A 206 0.80 10.68 -11.64
CA THR A 206 -0.57 11.17 -11.39
C THR A 206 -0.59 11.89 -10.05
N MET A 207 -1.05 13.14 -10.03
CA MET A 207 -1.21 13.91 -8.80
C MET A 207 -2.38 13.35 -7.98
N LEU A 208 -2.17 13.14 -6.69
CA LEU A 208 -3.21 12.73 -5.74
C LEU A 208 -4.03 13.95 -5.30
N PRO A 209 -5.34 13.76 -5.03
CA PRO A 209 -6.19 14.84 -4.55
C PRO A 209 -5.84 15.25 -3.11
N ASN A 210 -6.33 16.42 -2.70
CA ASN A 210 -6.30 16.85 -1.30
C ASN A 210 -7.14 15.90 -0.44
N LEU A 211 -6.72 15.77 0.81
CA LEU A 211 -7.26 14.84 1.78
C LEU A 211 -8.26 15.54 2.70
N THR A 212 -9.42 14.93 2.90
CA THR A 212 -10.43 15.44 3.84
C THR A 212 -10.32 14.75 5.20
N MET A 213 -10.83 15.42 6.24
CA MET A 213 -10.87 14.85 7.60
C MET A 213 -11.64 13.54 7.67
N GLU A 214 -12.78 13.46 6.96
CA GLU A 214 -13.64 12.28 6.92
C GLU A 214 -12.90 11.07 6.32
N GLN A 215 -12.13 11.28 5.25
CA GLN A 215 -11.31 10.25 4.63
C GLN A 215 -10.27 9.69 5.62
N ILE A 216 -9.62 10.56 6.42
CA ILE A 216 -8.65 10.12 7.44
C ILE A 216 -9.35 9.27 8.50
N VAL A 217 -10.45 9.77 9.08
CA VAL A 217 -11.21 9.10 10.15
C VAL A 217 -11.70 7.72 9.69
N ILE A 218 -12.32 7.64 8.52
CA ILE A 218 -12.83 6.36 8.01
C ILE A 218 -11.67 5.44 7.65
N SER A 219 -10.58 5.94 7.05
CA SER A 219 -9.44 5.08 6.70
C SER A 219 -8.83 4.37 7.91
N ARG A 220 -8.87 4.97 9.12
CA ARG A 220 -8.40 4.33 10.38
C ARG A 220 -9.18 3.07 10.72
N GLN A 221 -10.43 3.00 10.31
CA GLN A 221 -11.32 1.86 10.52
C GLN A 221 -11.19 0.80 9.42
N LEU A 222 -10.40 1.05 8.35
CA LEU A 222 -10.27 0.12 7.23
C LEU A 222 -8.96 -0.66 7.30
N ARG A 223 -9.04 -1.97 7.02
CA ARG A 223 -7.88 -2.84 6.78
C ARG A 223 -7.99 -3.50 5.41
N LYS A 224 -7.55 -2.79 4.37
CA LYS A 224 -7.64 -3.21 2.96
C LYS A 224 -6.30 -3.10 2.25
N LEU A 225 -5.98 -4.11 1.45
CA LEU A 225 -4.88 -4.04 0.48
C LEU A 225 -5.34 -3.24 -0.73
N LEU A 226 -4.49 -2.33 -1.19
CA LEU A 226 -4.71 -1.56 -2.42
C LEU A 226 -4.72 -2.50 -3.63
N THR A 227 -5.57 -2.21 -4.61
CA THR A 227 -5.71 -3.01 -5.82
C THR A 227 -4.61 -2.71 -6.83
N GLY A 228 -4.04 -1.50 -6.79
CA GLY A 228 -3.14 -1.00 -7.81
C GLY A 228 -3.90 -0.28 -8.92
N ASP A 229 -5.15 0.11 -8.73
CA ASP A 229 -5.90 0.95 -9.66
C ASP A 229 -6.48 2.17 -8.94
N LEU A 230 -6.06 3.37 -9.34
CA LEU A 230 -6.34 4.61 -8.60
C LEU A 230 -7.82 4.99 -8.62
N ASP A 231 -8.55 4.56 -9.64
CA ASP A 231 -9.98 4.83 -9.81
C ASP A 231 -10.87 3.68 -9.30
N ALA A 232 -10.27 2.64 -8.72
CA ALA A 232 -11.04 1.53 -8.15
C ALA A 232 -11.90 1.99 -6.97
N PRO A 233 -13.16 1.50 -6.88
CA PRO A 233 -14.04 1.80 -5.75
C PRO A 233 -13.58 1.10 -4.46
N VAL A 234 -13.73 1.78 -3.32
CA VAL A 234 -13.33 1.27 -1.99
C VAL A 234 -14.54 0.69 -1.25
N TRP A 235 -14.85 -0.58 -1.50
CA TRP A 235 -15.99 -1.29 -0.89
C TRP A 235 -15.83 -1.49 0.62
N SER A 236 -16.36 -0.62 1.46
CA SER A 236 -16.12 -0.65 2.91
C SER A 236 -17.36 -0.34 3.74
N TYR A 237 -17.31 -0.77 5.00
CA TYR A 237 -18.19 -0.29 6.06
C TYR A 237 -17.31 0.22 7.21
N PRO A 238 -17.41 1.51 7.60
CA PRO A 238 -18.30 2.53 7.04
C PRO A 238 -17.92 2.86 5.57
N PRO A 239 -18.86 3.39 4.76
CA PRO A 239 -18.58 3.73 3.37
C PRO A 239 -17.45 4.76 3.26
N PHE A 240 -16.40 4.43 2.52
CA PHE A 240 -15.29 5.36 2.32
C PHE A 240 -15.65 6.45 1.29
N PRO A 241 -15.50 7.74 1.63
CA PRO A 241 -15.84 8.86 0.76
C PRO A 241 -14.75 9.07 -0.30
N GLY A 242 -14.75 8.19 -1.32
CA GLY A 242 -13.87 8.31 -2.48
C GLY A 242 -13.45 6.97 -3.08
N GLN A 243 -12.53 7.07 -4.04
CA GLN A 243 -11.87 5.95 -4.72
C GLN A 243 -10.51 5.60 -4.08
N GLU A 244 -9.82 4.60 -4.62
CA GLU A 244 -8.52 4.13 -4.15
C GLU A 244 -7.47 5.24 -4.05
N LYS A 245 -7.45 6.23 -4.97
CA LYS A 245 -6.54 7.39 -4.86
C LYS A 245 -6.70 8.19 -3.57
N HIS A 246 -7.92 8.32 -3.06
CA HIS A 246 -8.18 9.02 -1.80
C HIS A 246 -7.80 8.13 -0.61
N LEU A 247 -8.03 6.82 -0.70
CA LEU A 247 -7.57 5.88 0.34
C LEU A 247 -6.04 5.85 0.41
N LEU A 248 -5.37 5.82 -0.74
CA LEU A 248 -3.92 5.90 -0.86
C LEU A 248 -3.40 7.20 -0.21
N ARG A 249 -3.99 8.35 -0.57
CA ARG A 249 -3.66 9.65 0.03
C ARG A 249 -3.84 9.66 1.56
N ALA A 250 -4.92 9.05 2.06
CA ALA A 250 -5.18 8.91 3.49
C ALA A 250 -4.15 8.02 4.20
N GLN A 251 -3.74 6.91 3.58
CA GLN A 251 -2.68 6.05 4.14
C GLN A 251 -1.32 6.76 4.15
N ILE A 252 -1.00 7.50 3.08
CA ILE A 252 0.23 8.32 3.02
C ILE A 252 0.23 9.31 4.17
N ALA A 253 -0.84 10.08 4.38
CA ALA A 253 -0.92 11.03 5.50
C ALA A 253 -0.72 10.32 6.85
N ARG A 254 -1.41 9.21 7.10
CA ARG A 254 -1.30 8.46 8.35
C ARG A 254 0.10 7.91 8.61
N ILE A 255 0.83 7.55 7.56
CA ILE A 255 2.20 7.07 7.67
C ILE A 255 3.15 8.25 7.90
N THR A 256 3.05 9.31 7.08
CA THR A 256 3.88 10.53 7.18
C THR A 256 3.83 11.10 8.60
N HIS A 257 2.64 11.43 9.10
CA HIS A 257 2.44 12.04 10.42
C HIS A 257 2.64 11.06 11.60
N SER A 258 3.10 9.83 11.36
CA SER A 258 3.46 8.88 12.43
C SER A 258 4.89 8.34 12.31
N THR A 259 5.58 8.61 11.21
CA THR A 259 6.87 7.96 10.91
C THR A 259 7.92 8.87 10.30
N CYS A 260 7.57 10.10 9.94
CA CYS A 260 8.54 11.12 9.58
C CYS A 260 9.26 11.61 10.84
N VAL A 261 10.39 10.95 11.13
CA VAL A 261 11.23 11.23 12.30
C VAL A 261 12.62 11.71 11.89
N SER A 262 13.23 12.54 12.72
CA SER A 262 14.57 13.09 12.50
C SER A 262 15.36 13.06 13.80
N PRO A 263 16.70 13.02 13.73
CA PRO A 263 17.51 13.25 14.92
C PRO A 263 17.19 14.60 15.59
N THR A 264 17.14 14.61 16.92
CA THR A 264 16.78 15.81 17.70
C THR A 264 17.73 16.98 17.41
N GLY A 265 17.14 18.16 17.14
CA GLY A 265 17.86 19.38 16.78
C GLY A 265 18.15 19.55 15.27
N PHE A 266 17.62 18.67 14.41
CA PHE A 266 17.67 18.88 12.95
C PHE A 266 16.62 19.90 12.48
N PHE A 267 15.47 19.93 13.14
CA PHE A 267 14.40 20.89 12.93
C PHE A 267 14.15 21.68 14.20
N GLU A 268 13.64 22.90 14.03
CA GLU A 268 13.25 23.80 15.10
C GLU A 268 11.89 24.42 14.82
N MET A 269 11.29 24.97 15.86
CA MET A 269 10.06 25.74 15.73
C MET A 269 10.36 27.07 15.06
N ASP A 270 9.48 27.49 14.15
CA ASP A 270 9.56 28.82 13.57
C ASP A 270 9.00 29.85 14.55
N GLU A 271 9.87 30.43 15.38
CA GLU A 271 9.49 31.46 16.36
C GLU A 271 8.89 32.73 15.72
N ASP A 272 9.12 32.94 14.42
CA ASP A 272 8.61 34.08 13.66
C ASP A 272 7.19 33.83 13.10
N SER A 273 6.68 32.59 13.17
CA SER A 273 5.33 32.25 12.73
C SER A 273 4.34 32.36 13.88
N GLU A 274 3.17 32.97 13.61
CA GLU A 274 2.07 33.00 14.58
C GLU A 274 1.51 31.60 14.87
N GLU A 275 1.77 30.64 13.98
CA GLU A 275 1.32 29.27 14.09
C GLU A 275 2.51 28.31 14.28
N PRO A 276 2.31 27.14 14.92
CA PRO A 276 3.39 26.18 15.16
C PRO A 276 3.87 25.54 13.85
N LEU A 277 4.80 26.20 13.16
CA LEU A 277 5.46 25.69 11.97
C LEU A 277 6.83 25.13 12.32
N ILE A 278 7.15 23.97 11.73
CA ILE A 278 8.46 23.33 11.89
C ILE A 278 9.33 23.71 10.68
N LYS A 279 10.46 24.37 10.95
CA LYS A 279 11.48 24.74 9.96
C LYS A 279 12.77 23.96 10.16
N LEU A 280 13.59 23.92 9.11
CA LEU A 280 14.95 23.38 9.22
C LEU A 280 15.77 24.28 10.13
N ALA A 281 16.52 23.70 11.06
CA ALA A 281 17.42 24.47 11.89
C ALA A 281 18.51 25.14 11.05
N ASP A 282 19.00 26.30 11.52
CA ASP A 282 20.05 27.04 10.83
C ASP A 282 21.30 26.19 10.59
N ALA A 283 21.99 26.45 9.47
CA ALA A 283 23.14 25.67 9.06
C ALA A 283 24.27 25.64 10.11
N GLU A 284 24.41 26.70 10.92
CA GLU A 284 25.34 26.78 12.04
C GLU A 284 24.94 25.81 13.17
N THR A 285 23.67 25.85 13.59
CA THR A 285 23.09 24.95 14.59
C THR A 285 23.24 23.47 14.20
N ILE A 286 22.96 23.15 12.92
CA ILE A 286 23.15 21.79 12.39
C ILE A 286 24.64 21.43 12.35
N ALA A 287 25.53 22.38 11.99
CA ALA A 287 26.95 22.11 11.91
C ALA A 287 27.59 21.84 13.27
N GLU A 288 27.08 22.47 14.34
CA GLU A 288 27.50 22.28 15.74
C GLU A 288 26.91 21.00 16.35
N SER A 289 25.64 20.71 16.07
CA SER A 289 24.92 19.58 16.67
C SER A 289 25.23 18.23 16.01
N PHE A 290 25.77 18.22 14.78
CA PHE A 290 26.00 17.00 14.01
C PHE A 290 27.48 16.83 13.58
N PRO A 291 28.01 15.60 13.54
CA PRO A 291 27.30 14.33 13.73
C PRO A 291 27.02 14.01 15.21
N ARG A 292 25.80 13.56 15.49
CA ARG A 292 25.43 13.04 16.82
C ARG A 292 26.16 11.73 17.10
N PRO A 293 26.56 11.45 18.35
CA PRO A 293 27.15 10.17 18.72
C PRO A 293 26.13 9.03 18.51
N LEU A 294 26.65 7.83 18.22
CA LEU A 294 25.80 6.68 17.88
C LEU A 294 24.94 6.24 19.06
N GLU A 295 25.42 6.45 20.29
CA GLU A 295 24.71 6.15 21.53
C GLU A 295 23.43 6.96 21.67
N GLU A 296 23.46 8.25 21.30
CA GLU A 296 22.27 9.12 21.29
C GLU A 296 21.28 8.67 20.21
N LEU A 297 21.77 8.29 19.02
CA LEU A 297 20.90 7.85 17.93
C LEU A 297 20.30 6.45 18.14
N ARG A 298 20.82 5.65 19.08
CA ARG A 298 20.31 4.30 19.41
C ARG A 298 19.13 4.31 20.36
N ILE A 299 18.81 5.45 20.96
CA ILE A 299 17.73 5.60 21.92
C ILE A 299 16.61 6.44 21.32
N THR A 300 15.40 6.26 21.82
CA THR A 300 14.19 6.97 21.41
C THR A 300 14.32 8.49 21.60
N GLY A 301 14.89 8.96 22.71
CA GLY A 301 15.11 10.40 22.97
C GLY A 301 16.07 11.12 22.01
N GLY A 302 16.87 10.38 21.22
CA GLY A 302 17.71 10.96 20.17
C GLY A 302 16.96 11.36 18.90
N TRP A 303 15.65 11.08 18.83
CA TRP A 303 14.80 11.30 17.68
C TRP A 303 13.50 12.01 18.09
N CYS A 304 12.97 12.82 17.17
CA CYS A 304 11.66 13.46 17.29
C CYS A 304 10.87 13.37 15.98
N HIS A 305 9.54 13.47 16.08
CA HIS A 305 8.65 13.64 14.93
C HIS A 305 8.80 15.07 14.40
N HIS A 306 9.09 15.25 13.10
CA HIS A 306 9.19 16.59 12.47
C HIS A 306 7.96 16.95 11.63
N GLU A 307 6.93 16.12 11.67
CA GLU A 307 5.59 16.42 11.18
C GLU A 307 4.62 16.45 12.36
N MET A 308 3.59 17.28 12.28
CA MET A 308 2.55 17.37 13.32
C MET A 308 1.74 16.07 13.38
N GLU A 309 1.27 15.66 14.55
CA GLU A 309 0.51 14.42 14.66
C GLU A 309 -0.97 14.61 14.29
N LEU A 310 -1.57 13.57 13.69
CA LEU A 310 -2.99 13.58 13.35
C LEU A 310 -3.85 13.24 14.57
N ASN A 311 -4.67 14.18 15.03
CA ASN A 311 -5.63 14.00 16.11
C ASN A 311 -6.77 13.02 15.76
N VAL A 312 -7.65 12.72 16.72
CA VAL A 312 -8.77 11.77 16.54
C VAL A 312 -9.76 12.15 15.43
N ARG A 313 -9.88 13.45 15.12
CA ARG A 313 -10.73 14.00 14.05
C ARG A 313 -10.07 13.99 12.67
N GLY A 314 -8.81 13.58 12.59
CA GLY A 314 -8.06 13.53 11.33
C GLY A 314 -7.53 14.89 10.91
N ARG A 315 -7.23 15.78 11.86
CA ARG A 315 -6.57 17.06 11.63
C ARG A 315 -5.25 17.10 12.41
N CYS A 316 -4.29 17.89 11.96
CA CYS A 316 -3.09 18.24 12.73
C CYS A 316 -3.38 19.41 13.70
N ARG A 317 -4.36 20.26 13.35
CA ARG A 317 -4.71 21.46 14.10
C ARG A 317 -6.15 21.43 14.65
N PRO A 318 -6.48 22.33 15.59
CA PRO A 318 -7.84 22.53 16.04
C PRO A 318 -8.80 22.81 14.88
N MET A 319 -10.10 22.62 15.14
CA MET A 319 -11.11 23.09 14.21
C MET A 319 -11.05 24.62 14.13
N PRO A 320 -11.30 25.21 12.94
CA PRO A 320 -11.51 26.65 12.86
C PRO A 320 -12.67 27.05 13.76
N GLU A 321 -12.58 28.22 14.37
CA GLU A 321 -13.62 28.73 15.27
C GLU A 321 -14.96 28.86 14.52
N VAL A 322 -16.00 28.32 15.13
CA VAL A 322 -17.39 28.49 14.67
C VAL A 322 -18.04 29.48 15.61
N LEU A 323 -18.59 30.57 15.06
CA LEU A 323 -19.32 31.56 15.83
C LEU A 323 -20.81 31.20 15.86
N ASP A 324 -21.47 31.43 16.98
CA ASP A 324 -22.93 31.34 17.10
C ASP A 324 -23.64 32.55 16.46
N ASP A 325 -24.98 32.57 16.52
CA ASP A 325 -25.80 33.65 15.97
C ASP A 325 -25.52 35.02 16.65
N ASP A 326 -24.93 35.01 17.85
CA ASP A 326 -24.55 36.19 18.62
C ASP A 326 -23.08 36.62 18.37
N GLY A 327 -22.33 35.85 17.58
CA GLY A 327 -20.94 36.13 17.21
C GLY A 327 -19.90 35.67 18.23
N GLU A 328 -20.31 34.84 19.21
CA GLU A 328 -19.43 34.25 20.22
C GLU A 328 -18.91 32.88 19.75
N PRO A 329 -17.66 32.51 20.08
CA PRO A 329 -17.10 31.22 19.68
C PRO A 329 -17.82 30.08 20.41
N VAL A 330 -18.32 29.11 19.64
CA VAL A 330 -18.94 27.90 20.17
C VAL A 330 -17.86 27.05 20.83
N GLU A 331 -17.97 26.85 22.14
CA GLU A 331 -17.07 25.96 22.88
C GLU A 331 -17.25 24.51 22.43
N ASP A 332 -16.13 23.90 22.02
CA ASP A 332 -16.11 22.50 21.62
C ASP A 332 -15.78 21.61 22.82
N GLU A 333 -16.81 21.10 23.48
CA GLU A 333 -16.69 20.20 24.65
C GLU A 333 -15.84 18.94 24.38
N ASN A 334 -15.68 18.55 23.10
CA ASN A 334 -14.95 17.35 22.69
C ASN A 334 -13.71 17.68 21.87
N ALA A 335 -13.09 18.85 22.09
CA ALA A 335 -11.85 19.25 21.45
C ALA A 335 -10.73 18.21 21.73
N PRO A 336 -10.03 17.71 20.69
CA PRO A 336 -8.88 16.83 20.88
C PRO A 336 -7.75 17.51 21.65
N GLU A 337 -7.01 16.75 22.46
CA GLU A 337 -5.80 17.22 23.13
C GLU A 337 -4.73 17.64 22.11
N GLU A 338 -4.13 18.81 22.34
CA GLU A 338 -3.08 19.34 21.48
C GLU A 338 -1.76 18.64 21.77
N ILE A 339 -1.11 18.13 20.72
CA ILE A 339 0.16 17.42 20.83
C ILE A 339 1.27 18.41 20.49
N GLU A 340 2.23 18.56 21.40
CA GLU A 340 3.37 19.45 21.20
C GLU A 340 4.16 19.07 19.93
N PRO A 341 4.50 20.04 19.06
CA PRO A 341 5.39 19.82 17.93
C PRO A 341 6.76 19.29 18.37
N LEU A 342 7.48 18.61 17.47
CA LEU A 342 8.82 18.06 17.75
C LEU A 342 8.86 17.10 18.95
N ARG A 343 7.75 16.39 19.21
CA ARG A 343 7.63 15.35 20.23
C ARG A 343 8.68 14.26 20.05
N THR A 344 9.38 13.93 21.14
CA THR A 344 10.40 12.87 21.14
C THR A 344 9.75 11.48 21.09
N LEU A 345 10.47 10.50 20.53
CA LEU A 345 9.98 9.12 20.44
C LEU A 345 9.88 8.42 21.81
N ASP A 346 10.38 9.02 22.89
CA ASP A 346 10.18 8.52 24.25
C ASP A 346 8.71 8.55 24.68
N ASN A 347 7.91 9.42 24.04
CA ASN A 347 6.48 9.54 24.31
C ASN A 347 5.61 8.64 23.42
N ASP A 348 6.22 7.88 22.50
CA ASP A 348 5.50 6.87 21.71
C ASP A 348 5.23 5.62 22.56
N ASP A 349 4.31 4.76 22.09
CA ASP A 349 4.04 3.46 22.71
C ASP A 349 5.33 2.64 22.87
N GLU A 350 5.47 1.93 24.00
CA GLU A 350 6.62 1.08 24.25
C GLU A 350 6.85 0.06 23.11
N GLY A 351 8.04 0.07 22.54
CA GLY A 351 8.40 -0.82 21.43
C GLY A 351 7.86 -0.39 20.06
N ALA A 352 7.30 0.83 19.93
CA ALA A 352 6.90 1.40 18.65
C ALA A 352 8.07 1.54 17.66
N TRP A 353 9.30 1.70 18.17
CA TRP A 353 10.52 1.86 17.38
C TRP A 353 11.60 0.87 17.77
N THR A 354 12.38 0.43 16.78
CA THR A 354 13.56 -0.39 16.98
C THR A 354 14.77 0.20 16.28
N PHE A 355 15.91 0.25 16.97
CA PHE A 355 17.14 0.84 16.46
C PHE A 355 18.18 -0.23 16.17
N ARG A 356 18.86 -0.11 15.03
CA ARG A 356 19.99 -0.98 14.67
C ARG A 356 21.12 -0.16 14.07
N THR A 357 22.35 -0.54 14.36
CA THR A 357 23.52 0.05 13.71
C THR A 357 23.97 -0.78 12.51
N ALA A 358 24.38 -0.07 11.47
CA ALA A 358 24.91 -0.65 10.24
C ALA A 358 26.26 0.02 9.90
N PRO A 359 27.30 -0.75 9.50
CA PRO A 359 27.36 -2.21 9.44
C PRO A 359 27.33 -2.85 10.84
N GLY A 360 26.59 -3.96 10.99
CA GLY A 360 26.49 -4.68 12.26
C GLY A 360 27.74 -5.52 12.55
N GLY A 361 28.18 -5.56 13.81
CA GLY A 361 29.14 -6.55 14.31
C GLY A 361 30.64 -6.28 14.05
N ALA A 362 31.01 -5.21 13.34
CA ALA A 362 32.42 -4.90 13.01
C ALA A 362 33.07 -3.82 13.91
N GLY A 363 32.43 -3.46 15.02
CA GLY A 363 32.80 -2.30 15.82
C GLY A 363 32.22 -1.00 15.27
N GLU A 364 32.18 0.03 16.12
CA GLU A 364 31.65 1.34 15.76
C GLU A 364 32.75 2.13 15.03
N SER A 365 32.47 2.48 13.78
CA SER A 365 33.30 3.39 12.99
C SER A 365 32.63 4.75 12.83
N ALA A 366 33.42 5.77 12.49
CA ALA A 366 32.89 7.09 12.10
C ALA A 366 31.98 7.04 10.85
N ARG A 367 31.89 5.89 10.17
CA ARG A 367 31.00 5.65 9.03
C ARG A 367 29.82 4.73 9.38
N SER A 368 29.56 4.51 10.67
CA SER A 368 28.37 3.76 11.07
C SER A 368 27.14 4.64 10.94
N MET A 369 26.01 4.03 10.60
CA MET A 369 24.71 4.67 10.58
C MET A 369 23.76 3.99 11.55
N VAL A 370 22.73 4.71 11.96
CA VAL A 370 21.65 4.16 12.76
C VAL A 370 20.38 4.10 11.92
N VAL A 371 19.74 2.94 11.96
CA VAL A 371 18.49 2.64 11.26
C VAL A 371 17.41 2.45 12.31
N ALA A 372 16.47 3.39 12.38
CA ALA A 372 15.26 3.30 13.18
C ALA A 372 14.12 2.70 12.32
N ARG A 373 13.44 1.68 12.83
CA ARG A 373 12.30 1.05 12.15
C ARG A 373 11.05 1.17 13.00
N SER A 374 9.95 1.58 12.38
CA SER A 374 8.64 1.57 13.03
C SER A 374 8.09 0.15 13.09
N MET A 375 7.64 -0.25 14.28
CA MET A 375 6.89 -1.47 14.53
C MET A 375 5.38 -1.25 14.36
N VAL A 376 4.92 0.00 14.52
CA VAL A 376 3.53 0.41 14.30
C VAL A 376 3.20 0.44 12.81
N TRP A 377 4.14 0.90 11.97
CA TRP A 377 4.00 0.92 10.52
C TRP A 377 5.11 0.08 9.86
N PRO A 378 4.89 -1.25 9.72
CA PRO A 378 5.86 -2.13 9.10
C PRO A 378 6.21 -1.65 7.68
N GLY A 379 7.49 -1.35 7.46
CA GLY A 379 8.01 -0.80 6.23
C GLY A 379 8.52 0.64 6.33
N ALA A 380 8.16 1.38 7.40
CA ALA A 380 8.69 2.71 7.65
C ALA A 380 10.08 2.62 8.30
N VAL A 381 11.04 3.31 7.70
CA VAL A 381 12.44 3.31 8.14
C VAL A 381 13.02 4.72 8.08
N ALA A 382 13.65 5.13 9.17
CA ALA A 382 14.48 6.33 9.25
C ALA A 382 15.95 5.94 9.39
N ILE A 383 16.84 6.64 8.69
CA ILE A 383 18.27 6.35 8.67
C ILE A 383 19.02 7.64 8.93
N ALA A 384 19.90 7.65 9.93
CA ALA A 384 20.79 8.77 10.21
C ALA A 384 22.25 8.37 9.98
N PHE A 385 22.97 9.20 9.22
CA PHE A 385 24.38 9.01 8.90
C PHE A 385 25.11 10.35 8.84
N GLY A 386 26.02 10.57 9.79
CA GLY A 386 26.80 11.80 9.86
C GLY A 386 25.90 13.02 10.07
N LYS A 387 25.85 13.91 9.07
CA LYS A 387 24.99 15.11 9.03
C LYS A 387 23.73 14.94 8.17
N ARG A 388 23.48 13.73 7.67
CA ARG A 388 22.35 13.43 6.78
C ARG A 388 21.40 12.46 7.45
N PHE A 389 20.12 12.59 7.15
CA PHE A 389 19.12 11.60 7.49
C PHE A 389 18.17 11.40 6.30
N THR A 390 17.49 10.26 6.24
CA THR A 390 16.47 9.98 5.24
C THR A 390 15.36 9.14 5.86
N ASN A 391 14.13 9.41 5.44
CA ASN A 391 12.96 8.62 5.78
C ASN A 391 12.44 7.95 4.52
N ILE A 392 12.05 6.70 4.60
CA ILE A 392 11.45 5.98 3.48
C ILE A 392 10.41 4.98 3.99
N TYR A 393 9.31 4.86 3.26
CA TYR A 393 8.32 3.80 3.49
C TYR A 393 8.36 2.78 2.35
N VAL A 394 8.53 1.49 2.66
CA VAL A 394 8.34 0.39 1.70
C VAL A 394 7.52 -0.72 2.35
N GLY A 395 6.24 -0.82 1.98
CA GLY A 395 5.33 -1.78 2.62
C GLY A 395 3.95 -1.82 1.97
N TYR A 396 2.97 -2.40 2.68
CA TYR A 396 1.59 -2.57 2.18
C TYR A 396 0.64 -1.42 2.55
N GLY A 397 1.12 -0.40 3.26
CA GLY A 397 0.29 0.71 3.75
C GLY A 397 -0.68 0.30 4.86
N LEU A 398 -0.34 -0.74 5.64
CA LEU A 398 -1.19 -1.24 6.72
C LEU A 398 -0.52 -1.05 8.08
N LYS A 399 -1.25 -0.43 9.02
CA LYS A 399 -0.84 -0.31 10.41
C LYS A 399 -0.78 -1.70 11.04
N PHE A 400 0.29 -1.96 11.79
CA PHE A 400 0.38 -3.15 12.62
C PHE A 400 -0.71 -3.10 13.69
N SER A 401 -1.32 -4.26 13.92
CA SER A 401 -2.27 -4.43 15.00
C SER A 401 -2.13 -5.87 15.51
N PRO A 402 -1.92 -6.06 16.83
CA PRO A 402 -1.84 -7.39 17.41
C PRO A 402 -3.20 -8.09 17.40
N THR A 403 -4.29 -7.32 17.28
CA THR A 403 -5.64 -7.86 17.20
C THR A 403 -6.05 -8.12 15.75
N SER A 404 -6.90 -9.14 15.58
CA SER A 404 -7.58 -9.33 14.30
C SER A 404 -8.50 -8.15 14.05
N TYR A 405 -8.61 -7.79 12.77
CA TYR A 405 -9.51 -6.73 12.37
C TYR A 405 -10.96 -7.17 12.56
N THR A 406 -11.71 -6.36 13.32
CA THR A 406 -13.15 -6.52 13.49
C THR A 406 -13.83 -5.38 12.76
N PRO A 407 -14.66 -5.65 11.72
CA PRO A 407 -15.45 -4.61 11.06
C PRO A 407 -16.33 -3.88 12.08
N PRO A 408 -16.51 -2.56 11.95
CA PRO A 408 -17.38 -1.81 12.84
C PRO A 408 -18.83 -2.28 12.71
N MET A 409 -19.54 -2.25 13.84
CA MET A 409 -20.96 -2.59 13.89
C MET A 409 -21.79 -1.50 13.21
N PRO A 410 -22.95 -1.86 12.63
CA PRO A 410 -23.92 -0.88 12.17
C PRO A 410 -24.28 0.15 13.25
N LEU A 411 -24.60 1.37 12.82
CA LEU A 411 -25.14 2.38 13.73
C LEU A 411 -26.39 1.83 14.43
N PRO A 412 -26.60 2.18 15.72
CA PRO A 412 -27.82 1.82 16.42
C PRO A 412 -29.05 2.27 15.63
N LEU A 413 -30.13 1.49 15.72
CA LEU A 413 -31.42 1.91 15.21
C LEU A 413 -31.81 3.22 15.90
N GLN A 414 -32.30 4.19 15.11
CA GLN A 414 -32.86 5.41 15.67
C GLN A 414 -34.00 5.03 16.61
N LYS A 415 -34.09 5.73 17.74
CA LYS A 415 -35.22 5.57 18.65
C LYS A 415 -36.49 6.03 17.92
N GLU A 416 -37.60 5.36 18.22
CA GLU A 416 -38.91 5.83 17.81
C GLU A 416 -39.17 7.20 18.46
N TRP A 417 -40.08 7.97 17.87
CA TRP A 417 -40.48 9.24 18.46
C TRP A 417 -41.13 8.98 19.82
N GLU A 418 -40.60 9.63 20.84
CA GLU A 418 -41.18 9.71 22.18
C GLU A 418 -41.48 11.19 22.44
N PRO A 419 -42.67 11.55 22.96
CA PRO A 419 -42.97 12.93 23.29
C PRO A 419 -41.98 13.44 24.35
N GLU A 420 -41.38 14.61 24.13
CA GLU A 420 -40.63 15.32 25.17
C GLU A 420 -41.59 15.84 26.26
N GLU A 421 -41.07 16.31 27.41
CA GLU A 421 -41.93 16.72 28.55
C GLU A 421 -42.99 17.78 28.17
N ASP A 422 -42.74 18.55 27.12
CA ASP A 422 -43.61 19.62 26.61
C ASP A 422 -44.40 19.25 25.33
N ASP A 423 -44.22 18.05 24.77
CA ASP A 423 -44.91 17.62 23.55
C ASP A 423 -46.30 17.02 23.84
N GLU A 424 -47.28 17.29 22.98
CA GLU A 424 -48.58 16.60 23.05
C GLU A 424 -48.41 15.10 22.71
N PRO A 425 -49.03 14.19 23.49
CA PRO A 425 -48.90 12.76 23.23
C PRO A 425 -49.50 12.40 21.88
N LEU A 426 -49.00 11.30 21.28
CA LEU A 426 -49.58 10.71 20.07
C LEU A 426 -51.07 10.41 20.30
N LEU A 427 -51.95 11.18 19.67
CA LEU A 427 -53.41 10.98 19.70
C LEU A 427 -53.82 10.18 18.48
N GLU A 428 -54.42 9.01 18.71
CA GLU A 428 -55.10 8.25 17.67
C GLU A 428 -56.30 9.06 17.15
N SER A 429 -56.46 9.12 15.82
CA SER A 429 -57.65 9.73 15.22
C SER A 429 -58.91 8.98 15.66
N GLU A 430 -60.01 9.70 15.88
CA GLU A 430 -61.30 9.06 16.20
C GLU A 430 -61.71 8.04 15.13
N ASP A 431 -62.14 6.85 15.56
CA ASP A 431 -62.62 5.78 14.68
C ASP A 431 -63.81 6.27 13.83
N VAL A 432 -63.65 6.28 12.51
CA VAL A 432 -64.75 6.57 11.58
C VAL A 432 -65.65 5.33 11.50
N LEU A 433 -66.70 5.32 12.32
CA LEU A 433 -67.69 4.22 12.39
C LEU A 433 -68.76 4.26 11.27
N VAL A 434 -68.75 5.30 10.44
CA VAL A 434 -69.70 5.44 9.32
C VAL A 434 -69.01 4.98 8.05
N ASP A 435 -69.62 4.01 7.37
CA ASP A 435 -69.17 3.57 6.06
C ASP A 435 -69.09 4.79 5.13
N PRO A 436 -67.91 5.15 4.59
CA PRO A 436 -67.76 6.36 3.77
C PRO A 436 -68.54 6.30 2.46
N ASN A 437 -69.09 5.14 2.10
CA ASN A 437 -69.91 4.98 0.90
C ASN A 437 -71.16 4.13 1.20
N PRO A 438 -72.12 4.65 1.98
CA PRO A 438 -73.35 3.91 2.27
C PRO A 438 -74.10 3.68 0.95
N PRO A 439 -74.70 2.49 0.73
CA PRO A 439 -75.47 2.23 -0.48
C PRO A 439 -76.63 3.23 -0.57
N GLU A 440 -76.81 3.84 -1.76
CA GLU A 440 -77.93 4.75 -2.03
C GLU A 440 -79.25 4.02 -1.71
N GLU A 441 -80.06 4.59 -0.80
CA GLU A 441 -81.38 4.06 -0.50
C GLU A 441 -82.22 4.12 -1.79
N GLU A 442 -82.59 2.95 -2.33
CA GLU A 442 -83.60 2.87 -3.38
C GLU A 442 -84.94 3.31 -2.77
N ASP A 443 -85.42 4.48 -3.17
CA ASP A 443 -86.76 4.99 -2.85
C ASP A 443 -87.83 3.98 -3.27
N GLU A 444 -88.31 3.15 -2.34
CA GLU A 444 -89.56 2.39 -2.53
C GLU A 444 -90.75 3.29 -2.15
N ASP A 445 -91.32 3.92 -3.18
CA ASP A 445 -92.65 4.53 -3.17
C ASP A 445 -93.71 3.63 -2.50
N MET A 446 -94.46 4.19 -1.53
CA MET A 446 -95.89 3.89 -1.33
C MET A 446 -96.65 4.99 -0.58
#